data_AF-A0A0K8Q192-F1
#
_entry.id   AF-A0A0K8Q192-F1
#
_cell.length_a   1.000
_cell.length_b   1.000
_cell.length_c   1.000
_cell.angle_alpha   90.00
_cell.angle_beta   90.00
_cell.angle_gamma   90.00
#
_symmetry.space_group_name_H-M   'P 1'
#
loop_
_entity.id
_entity.type
_entity.pdbx_description
1 polymer ?
#
loop_
_entity_poly.entity_id
_entity_poly.type
_entity_poly.pdbx_seq_one_letter_code
_entity_poly.pdbx_strand_id
1 'polypeptide(L)'
;MITSVDADSRHEELPNLQVEHDIEKKQLVDNRDSDIATIARDLENELARLEGEGAKAADKKKARDSADRQMANVRKRADAEIERLEQVWDRFKNLKVADLEGDEGLYRELRDRYGMYFEGSMGAEAIKKRLESFDMQAESDLLRDIIANGKGQRKTRALKRLKVVNAFLTTNNSPLGMVLDAVPVIPPELRPMVQLDGGRFATSDLNDLYRRVINRNNRLKRLLDLGAPEIIVNNEKRMLQEAVDSLFDNGRRGRPVTGPGNRPLKSLSDMLKGKQGRFRQNLLGKRVDYSGRSVIVVGPQLKLHQCGLPKQMALELFKPFVMKRLVDLNHAQNIKSAKRMVERYRPQVWDVLEEIITEHPVLLNRAPTLHRLGIQRSSPSLLKVRQSSFTRWFVAPSTPTSTATRWQFTCR
;
A
#
# COMPACT_ATOMS: atom_id res chain seq x y z
N MET A 1 -10.66 -6.64 19.57
CA MET A 1 -10.55 -8.07 19.21
C MET A 1 -10.10 -8.82 20.43
N ILE A 2 -10.73 -9.94 20.75
CA ILE A 2 -10.33 -10.77 21.88
C ILE A 2 -9.10 -11.60 21.48
N THR A 3 -8.01 -11.43 22.21
CA THR A 3 -6.70 -12.05 21.94
C THR A 3 -6.51 -13.38 22.67
N SER A 4 -7.01 -13.47 23.91
CA SER A 4 -7.01 -14.67 24.73
C SER A 4 -8.28 -14.73 25.57
N VAL A 5 -8.70 -15.95 25.89
CA VAL A 5 -9.77 -16.24 26.85
C VAL A 5 -9.26 -17.40 27.69
N ASP A 6 -9.23 -17.22 29.01
CA ASP A 6 -8.98 -18.30 29.94
C ASP A 6 -10.26 -19.12 30.08
N ALA A 7 -10.32 -20.21 29.33
CA ALA A 7 -11.52 -21.05 29.30
C ALA A 7 -11.70 -21.85 30.60
N ASP A 8 -10.61 -22.19 31.27
CA ASP A 8 -10.61 -23.07 32.44
C ASP A 8 -11.10 -22.28 33.66
N SER A 9 -10.44 -21.15 33.97
CA SER A 9 -10.86 -20.26 35.06
C SER A 9 -12.29 -19.74 34.84
N ARG A 10 -12.65 -19.43 33.58
CA ARG A 10 -14.03 -19.01 33.26
C ARG A 10 -15.04 -20.13 33.53
N HIS A 11 -14.70 -21.38 33.26
CA HIS A 11 -15.64 -22.50 33.46
C HIS A 11 -15.85 -22.81 34.94
N GLU A 12 -14.78 -22.75 35.74
CA GLU A 12 -14.82 -22.97 37.19
C GLU A 12 -15.63 -21.90 37.92
N GLU A 13 -15.44 -20.62 37.58
CA GLU A 13 -16.12 -19.51 38.26
C GLU A 13 -17.48 -19.14 37.66
N LEU A 14 -17.85 -19.71 36.50
CA LEU A 14 -19.12 -19.41 35.83
C LEU A 14 -20.36 -19.54 36.73
N PRO A 15 -20.49 -20.57 37.58
CA PRO A 15 -21.64 -20.70 38.48
C PRO A 15 -21.72 -19.57 39.51
N ASN A 16 -20.58 -19.15 40.06
CA ASN A 16 -20.52 -18.08 41.05
C ASN A 16 -20.88 -16.73 40.41
N LEU A 17 -20.30 -16.44 39.25
CA LEU A 17 -20.59 -15.22 38.48
C LEU A 17 -22.05 -15.17 38.03
N GLN A 18 -22.67 -16.31 37.68
CA GLN A 18 -24.09 -16.38 37.35
C GLN A 18 -24.97 -15.99 38.55
N VAL A 19 -24.63 -16.47 39.75
CA VAL A 19 -25.36 -16.11 40.97
C VAL A 19 -25.23 -14.61 41.27
N GLU A 20 -24.03 -14.04 41.16
CA GLU A 20 -23.81 -12.61 41.35
C GLU A 20 -24.62 -11.77 40.34
N HIS A 21 -24.58 -12.14 39.06
CA HIS A 21 -25.37 -11.51 38.02
C HIS A 21 -26.88 -11.55 38.30
N ASP A 22 -27.39 -12.71 38.74
CA ASP A 22 -28.83 -12.88 39.01
C ASP A 22 -29.27 -12.09 40.25
N ILE A 23 -28.41 -11.93 41.25
CA ILE A 23 -28.65 -11.06 42.42
C ILE A 23 -28.71 -9.59 41.98
N GLU A 24 -27.74 -9.13 41.18
CA GLU A 24 -27.69 -7.75 40.68
C GLU A 24 -28.92 -7.43 39.82
N LYS A 25 -29.28 -8.32 38.91
CA LYS A 25 -30.48 -8.21 38.09
C LYS A 25 -31.74 -8.11 38.97
N LYS A 26 -31.83 -8.94 40.01
CA LYS A 26 -32.96 -8.90 40.96
C LYS A 26 -33.02 -7.57 41.71
N GLN A 27 -31.88 -7.04 42.16
CA GLN A 27 -31.82 -5.73 42.81
C GLN A 27 -32.30 -4.60 41.89
N LEU A 28 -31.92 -4.61 40.62
CA LEU A 28 -32.41 -3.62 39.63
C LEU A 28 -33.92 -3.70 39.43
N VAL A 29 -34.47 -4.92 39.38
CA VAL A 29 -35.93 -5.14 39.30
C VAL A 29 -36.64 -4.64 40.55
N ASP A 30 -36.13 -5.00 41.74
CA ASP A 30 -36.71 -4.61 43.02
C ASP A 30 -36.67 -3.08 43.20
N ASN A 31 -35.57 -2.42 42.81
CA ASN A 31 -35.43 -0.96 42.83
C ASN A 31 -36.42 -0.28 41.87
N ARG A 32 -36.53 -0.79 40.64
CA ARG A 32 -37.51 -0.29 39.66
C ARG A 32 -38.93 -0.35 40.21
N ASP A 33 -39.30 -1.50 40.79
CA ASP A 33 -40.65 -1.73 41.29
C ASP A 33 -40.93 -0.87 42.55
N SER A 34 -39.93 -0.66 43.41
CA SER A 34 -39.99 0.26 44.55
C SER A 34 -40.16 1.73 44.11
N ASP A 35 -39.42 2.18 43.11
CA ASP A 35 -39.52 3.56 42.59
C ASP A 35 -40.89 3.81 41.96
N ILE A 36 -41.41 2.85 41.19
CA ILE A 36 -42.77 2.91 40.62
C ILE A 36 -43.81 2.93 41.75
N ALA A 37 -43.65 2.10 42.78
CA ALA A 37 -44.56 2.06 43.91
C ALA A 37 -44.56 3.39 44.69
N THR A 38 -43.41 4.05 44.79
CA THR A 38 -43.29 5.37 45.43
C THR A 38 -44.03 6.43 44.62
N ILE A 39 -43.80 6.48 43.30
CA ILE A 39 -44.51 7.42 42.41
C ILE A 39 -46.02 7.17 42.42
N ALA A 40 -46.45 5.90 42.50
CA ALA A 40 -47.86 5.55 42.61
C ALA A 40 -48.48 6.06 43.92
N ARG A 41 -47.79 5.90 45.06
CA ARG A 41 -48.25 6.46 46.36
C ARG A 41 -48.31 7.99 46.33
N ASP A 42 -47.32 8.64 45.74
CA ASP A 42 -47.29 10.11 45.63
C ASP A 42 -48.45 10.62 44.76
N LEU A 43 -48.78 9.89 43.67
CA LEU A 43 -49.94 10.19 42.85
C LEU A 43 -51.26 10.02 43.63
N GLU A 44 -51.41 8.96 44.42
CA GLU A 44 -52.59 8.74 45.26
C GLU A 44 -52.77 9.87 46.28
N ASN A 45 -51.69 10.28 46.96
CA ASN A 45 -51.70 11.38 47.91
C ASN A 45 -52.05 12.72 47.24
N GLU A 46 -51.49 12.99 46.05
CA GLU A 46 -51.76 14.20 45.30
C GLU A 46 -53.20 14.25 44.77
N LEU A 47 -53.75 13.11 44.31
CA LEU A 47 -55.14 13.00 43.88
C LEU A 47 -56.10 13.20 45.07
N ALA A 48 -55.78 12.65 46.24
CA ALA A 48 -56.57 12.85 47.46
C ALA A 48 -56.58 14.33 47.89
N ARG A 49 -55.44 15.04 47.77
CA ARG A 49 -55.38 16.49 48.02
C ARG A 49 -56.22 17.30 47.03
N LEU A 50 -56.06 17.03 45.73
CA LEU A 50 -56.84 17.68 44.66
C LEU A 50 -58.35 17.38 44.77
N GLU A 51 -58.73 16.24 45.36
CA GLU A 51 -60.11 15.90 45.71
C GLU A 51 -60.64 16.71 46.89
N GLY A 52 -59.84 16.84 47.96
CA GLY A 52 -60.19 17.66 49.13
C GLY A 52 -60.32 19.16 48.80
N GLU A 53 -59.57 19.66 47.82
CA GLU A 53 -59.60 21.07 47.38
C GLU A 53 -60.67 21.37 46.31
N GLY A 54 -61.42 20.36 45.84
CA GLY A 54 -62.46 20.55 44.81
C GLY A 54 -61.91 20.88 43.41
N ALA A 55 -60.70 20.43 43.09
CA ALA A 55 -60.02 20.74 41.83
C ALA A 55 -60.77 20.20 40.59
N LYS A 56 -60.64 20.90 39.45
CA LYS A 56 -61.32 20.55 38.21
C LYS A 56 -60.80 19.22 37.66
N ALA A 57 -61.65 18.51 36.89
CA ALA A 57 -61.27 17.24 36.25
C ALA A 57 -60.02 17.35 35.35
N ALA A 58 -59.75 18.54 34.80
CA ALA A 58 -58.54 18.82 34.02
C ALA A 58 -57.25 18.75 34.85
N ASP A 59 -57.28 19.19 36.11
CA ASP A 59 -56.10 19.23 36.98
C ASP A 59 -55.76 17.83 37.50
N LYS A 60 -56.78 17.03 37.86
CA LYS A 60 -56.61 15.60 38.20
C LYS A 60 -56.07 14.78 37.03
N LYS A 61 -56.54 15.05 35.80
CA LYS A 61 -56.03 14.42 34.59
C LYS A 61 -54.56 14.77 34.35
N LYS A 62 -54.18 16.04 34.54
CA LYS A 62 -52.80 16.51 34.39
C LYS A 62 -51.85 15.86 35.41
N ALA A 63 -52.29 15.66 36.65
CA ALA A 63 -51.52 14.96 37.68
C ALA A 63 -51.27 13.48 37.30
N ARG A 64 -52.31 12.77 36.83
CA ARG A 64 -52.19 11.39 36.32
C ARG A 64 -51.26 11.29 35.12
N ASP A 65 -51.46 12.13 34.10
CA ASP A 65 -50.62 12.14 32.89
C ASP A 65 -49.14 12.43 33.24
N SER A 66 -48.87 13.24 34.26
CA SER A 66 -47.52 13.55 34.74
C SER A 66 -46.87 12.34 35.45
N ALA A 67 -47.60 11.70 36.36
CA ALA A 67 -47.12 10.52 37.07
C ALA A 67 -46.93 9.32 36.13
N ASP A 68 -47.83 9.11 35.17
CA ASP A 68 -47.69 8.06 34.14
C ASP A 68 -46.44 8.26 33.29
N ARG A 69 -46.13 9.51 32.92
CA ARG A 69 -44.86 9.84 32.23
C ARG A 69 -43.65 9.58 33.12
N GLN A 70 -43.71 9.89 34.41
CA GLN A 70 -42.63 9.63 35.35
C GLN A 70 -42.40 8.12 35.53
N MET A 71 -43.47 7.34 35.77
CA MET A 71 -43.40 5.88 35.87
C MET A 71 -42.89 5.24 34.57
N ALA A 72 -43.36 5.70 33.41
CA ALA A 72 -42.87 5.23 32.12
C ALA A 72 -41.38 5.54 31.90
N ASN A 73 -40.91 6.71 32.32
CA ASN A 73 -39.50 7.08 32.25
C ASN A 73 -38.63 6.22 33.19
N VAL A 74 -39.09 5.94 34.41
CA VAL A 74 -38.39 5.05 35.35
C VAL A 74 -38.30 3.63 34.80
N ARG A 75 -39.43 3.07 34.33
CA ARG A 75 -39.45 1.75 33.65
C ARG A 75 -38.46 1.69 32.52
N LYS A 76 -38.53 2.65 31.60
CA LYS A 76 -37.64 2.70 30.43
C LYS A 76 -36.16 2.74 30.81
N ARG A 77 -35.78 3.48 31.86
CA ARG A 77 -34.38 3.57 32.31
C ARG A 77 -33.91 2.25 32.94
N ALA A 78 -34.69 1.72 33.87
CA ALA A 78 -34.35 0.47 34.54
C ALA A 78 -34.35 -0.73 33.59
N ASP A 79 -35.33 -0.81 32.67
CA ASP A 79 -35.38 -1.87 31.67
C ASP A 79 -34.17 -1.79 30.72
N ALA A 80 -33.72 -0.59 30.34
CA ALA A 80 -32.51 -0.41 29.54
C ALA A 80 -31.24 -0.81 30.30
N GLU A 81 -31.18 -0.58 31.61
CA GLU A 81 -30.07 -0.99 32.47
C GLU A 81 -30.02 -2.51 32.66
N ILE A 82 -31.16 -3.14 32.88
CA ILE A 82 -31.30 -4.60 32.94
C ILE A 82 -30.91 -5.24 31.60
N GLU A 83 -31.42 -4.70 30.49
CA GLU A 83 -31.07 -5.20 29.15
C GLU A 83 -29.57 -5.07 28.91
N ARG A 84 -28.96 -3.95 29.33
CA ARG A 84 -27.51 -3.75 29.21
C ARG A 84 -26.73 -4.77 30.02
N LEU A 85 -27.12 -5.02 31.27
CA LEU A 85 -26.50 -6.03 32.13
C LEU A 85 -26.56 -7.43 31.51
N GLU A 86 -27.74 -7.81 30.99
CA GLU A 86 -27.94 -9.08 30.29
C GLU A 86 -27.07 -9.19 29.03
N GLN A 87 -26.99 -8.12 28.23
CA GLN A 87 -26.14 -8.09 27.04
C GLN A 87 -24.66 -8.32 27.38
N VAL A 88 -24.16 -7.67 28.45
CA VAL A 88 -22.78 -7.87 28.94
C VAL A 88 -22.58 -9.34 29.35
N TRP A 89 -23.50 -9.90 30.13
CA TRP A 89 -23.41 -11.28 30.61
C TRP A 89 -23.45 -12.32 29.48
N ASP A 90 -24.41 -12.18 28.56
CA ASP A 90 -24.54 -13.07 27.42
C ASP A 90 -23.33 -12.99 26.50
N ARG A 91 -22.74 -11.80 26.38
CA ARG A 91 -21.53 -11.62 25.59
C ARG A 91 -20.32 -12.29 26.24
N PHE A 92 -20.16 -12.15 27.56
CA PHE A 92 -19.09 -12.79 28.32
C PHE A 92 -19.14 -14.33 28.21
N LYS A 93 -20.32 -14.93 28.43
CA LYS A 93 -20.52 -16.39 28.33
C LYS A 93 -20.13 -16.95 26.96
N ASN A 94 -20.48 -16.23 25.90
CA ASN A 94 -20.26 -16.66 24.53
C ASN A 94 -18.94 -16.16 23.92
N LEU A 95 -18.11 -15.48 24.71
CA LEU A 95 -16.90 -14.85 24.22
C LEU A 95 -15.92 -15.89 23.69
N LYS A 96 -15.48 -15.73 22.43
CA LYS A 96 -14.49 -16.59 21.79
C LYS A 96 -13.26 -15.80 21.39
N VAL A 97 -12.14 -16.51 21.32
CA VAL A 97 -10.90 -15.95 20.80
C VAL A 97 -11.12 -15.54 19.32
N ALA A 98 -10.62 -14.36 18.95
CA ALA A 98 -10.82 -13.69 17.66
C ALA A 98 -12.19 -13.01 17.44
N ASP A 99 -13.08 -13.01 18.44
CA ASP A 99 -14.29 -12.20 18.37
C ASP A 99 -13.95 -10.71 18.28
N LEU A 100 -14.70 -10.01 17.43
CA LEU A 100 -14.62 -8.57 17.24
C LEU A 100 -15.78 -7.93 18.01
N GLU A 101 -15.44 -7.05 18.94
CA GLU A 101 -16.43 -6.24 19.65
C GLU A 101 -16.50 -4.85 19.02
N GLY A 102 -17.70 -4.45 18.63
CA GLY A 102 -17.95 -3.20 17.92
C GLY A 102 -18.40 -2.05 18.83
N ASP A 103 -18.98 -2.37 19.98
CA ASP A 103 -19.41 -1.39 20.98
C ASP A 103 -18.30 -1.18 22.02
N GLU A 104 -17.74 0.04 22.04
CA GLU A 104 -16.69 0.45 22.98
C GLU A 104 -17.22 0.48 24.42
N GLY A 105 -18.48 0.88 24.62
CA GLY A 105 -19.10 0.90 25.95
C GLY A 105 -19.23 -0.53 26.50
N LEU A 106 -19.68 -1.46 25.66
CA LEU A 106 -19.86 -2.86 26.06
C LEU A 106 -18.52 -3.49 26.41
N TYR A 107 -17.49 -3.24 25.59
CA TYR A 107 -16.14 -3.74 25.86
C TYR A 107 -15.55 -3.18 27.15
N ARG A 108 -15.82 -1.90 27.47
CA ARG A 108 -15.37 -1.29 28.73
C ARG A 108 -16.03 -1.95 29.94
N GLU A 109 -17.35 -2.11 29.92
CA GLU A 109 -18.09 -2.80 30.99
C GLU A 109 -17.66 -4.27 31.14
N LEU A 110 -17.45 -4.98 30.02
CA LEU A 110 -16.91 -6.34 30.01
C LEU A 110 -15.52 -6.40 30.65
N ARG A 111 -14.64 -5.43 30.36
CA ARG A 111 -13.29 -5.37 30.91
C ARG A 111 -13.30 -5.03 32.39
N ASP A 112 -14.18 -4.12 32.80
CA ASP A 112 -14.29 -3.69 34.20
C ASP A 112 -14.81 -4.82 35.09
N ARG A 113 -15.77 -5.63 34.59
CA ARG A 113 -16.36 -6.75 35.34
C ARG A 113 -15.58 -8.06 35.21
N TYR A 114 -15.16 -8.41 33.99
CA TYR A 114 -14.63 -9.73 33.66
C TYR A 114 -13.22 -9.71 33.05
N GLY A 115 -12.49 -8.60 33.20
CA GLY A 115 -11.17 -8.42 32.59
C GLY A 115 -10.08 -9.41 33.04
N MET A 116 -10.32 -10.18 34.11
CA MET A 116 -9.42 -11.25 34.56
C MET A 116 -9.48 -12.50 33.66
N TYR A 117 -10.61 -12.73 32.99
CA TYR A 117 -10.88 -13.98 32.24
C TYR A 117 -10.52 -13.89 30.75
N PHE A 118 -10.32 -12.69 30.23
CA PHE A 118 -10.02 -12.48 28.83
C PHE A 118 -9.13 -11.27 28.62
N GLU A 119 -8.30 -11.33 27.58
CA GLU A 119 -7.61 -10.14 27.08
C GLU A 119 -8.20 -9.70 25.75
N GLY A 120 -8.40 -8.39 25.61
CA GLY A 120 -8.69 -7.78 24.33
C GLY A 120 -7.61 -6.78 23.96
N SER A 121 -7.40 -6.63 22.66
CA SER A 121 -6.52 -5.59 22.12
C SER A 121 -7.15 -5.00 20.86
N MET A 122 -6.67 -3.82 20.46
CA MET A 122 -7.15 -3.09 19.29
C MET A 122 -6.06 -2.92 18.23
N GLY A 123 -6.46 -2.82 16.97
CA GLY A 123 -5.56 -2.50 15.86
C GLY A 123 -4.57 -3.62 15.50
N ALA A 124 -3.41 -3.24 14.97
CA ALA A 124 -2.39 -4.17 14.50
C ALA A 124 -1.77 -5.01 15.63
N GLU A 125 -1.74 -4.48 16.84
CA GLU A 125 -1.25 -5.17 18.04
C GLU A 125 -2.08 -6.42 18.36
N ALA A 126 -3.40 -6.33 18.21
CA ALA A 126 -4.29 -7.47 18.39
C ALA A 126 -4.02 -8.58 17.36
N ILE A 127 -3.75 -8.19 16.10
CA ILE A 127 -3.39 -9.13 15.04
C ILE A 127 -2.04 -9.79 15.36
N LYS A 128 -1.05 -9.03 15.83
CA LYS A 128 0.26 -9.56 16.22
C LYS A 128 0.13 -10.61 17.33
N LYS A 129 -0.51 -10.26 18.46
CA LYS A 129 -0.75 -11.19 19.57
C LYS A 129 -1.47 -12.46 19.11
N ARG A 130 -2.46 -12.33 18.23
CA ARG A 130 -3.16 -13.50 17.67
C ARG A 130 -2.26 -14.38 16.83
N LEU A 131 -1.39 -13.79 16.00
CA LEU A 131 -0.43 -14.54 15.18
C LEU A 131 0.65 -15.22 16.02
N GLU A 132 1.03 -14.65 17.17
CA GLU A 132 1.96 -15.25 18.13
C GLU A 132 1.36 -16.51 18.78
N SER A 133 0.08 -16.45 19.17
CA SER A 133 -0.63 -17.59 19.76
C SER A 133 -1.22 -18.57 18.73
N PHE A 134 -0.96 -18.39 17.43
CA PHE A 134 -1.66 -19.14 16.38
C PHE A 134 -0.92 -20.43 16.02
N ASP A 135 -1.53 -21.58 16.32
CA ASP A 135 -1.03 -22.88 15.86
C ASP A 135 -1.42 -23.12 14.39
N MET A 136 -0.44 -22.98 13.50
CA MET A 136 -0.62 -23.22 12.07
C MET A 136 -0.80 -24.71 11.74
N GLN A 137 -0.22 -25.63 12.52
CA GLN A 137 -0.30 -27.05 12.26
C GLN A 137 -1.70 -27.57 12.58
N ALA A 138 -2.22 -27.24 13.77
CA ALA A 138 -3.58 -27.58 14.16
C ALA A 138 -4.63 -27.02 13.17
N GLU A 139 -4.47 -25.77 12.72
CA GLU A 139 -5.37 -25.19 11.72
C GLU A 139 -5.28 -25.92 10.37
N SER A 140 -4.08 -26.34 9.96
CA SER A 140 -3.87 -27.09 8.72
C SER A 140 -4.64 -28.41 8.71
N ASP A 141 -4.57 -29.15 9.82
CA ASP A 141 -5.23 -30.44 9.96
C ASP A 141 -6.75 -30.28 10.04
N LEU A 142 -7.24 -29.28 10.79
CA LEU A 142 -8.66 -28.91 10.81
C LEU A 142 -9.17 -28.51 9.41
N LEU A 143 -8.39 -27.77 8.62
CA LEU A 143 -8.76 -27.40 7.26
C LEU A 143 -8.78 -28.62 6.32
N ARG A 144 -7.88 -29.58 6.48
CA ARG A 144 -7.88 -30.84 5.72
C ARG A 144 -9.14 -31.65 6.01
N ASP A 145 -9.55 -31.75 7.26
CA ASP A 145 -10.78 -32.43 7.66
C ASP A 145 -12.03 -31.77 7.07
N ILE A 146 -12.09 -30.43 7.09
CA ILE A 146 -13.17 -29.67 6.46
C ILE A 146 -13.19 -29.88 4.94
N ILE A 147 -12.04 -30.11 4.30
CA ILE A 147 -11.99 -30.35 2.84
C ILE A 147 -12.43 -31.77 2.49
N ALA A 148 -12.11 -32.75 3.35
CA ALA A 148 -12.54 -34.13 3.21
C ALA A 148 -14.06 -34.27 3.41
N ASN A 149 -14.59 -33.68 4.49
CA ASN A 149 -15.98 -33.85 4.91
C ASN A 149 -16.93 -32.76 4.39
N GLY A 150 -16.40 -31.57 4.07
CA GLY A 150 -17.20 -30.42 3.65
C GLY A 150 -17.60 -30.46 2.17
N LYS A 151 -18.75 -29.88 1.86
CA LYS A 151 -19.28 -29.73 0.49
C LYS A 151 -19.42 -28.27 0.09
N GLY A 152 -19.41 -28.00 -1.22
CA GLY A 152 -19.71 -26.69 -1.81
C GLY A 152 -18.79 -25.55 -1.36
N GLN A 153 -19.39 -24.42 -0.95
CA GLN A 153 -18.67 -23.18 -0.65
C GLN A 153 -17.72 -23.31 0.56
N ARG A 154 -18.08 -24.11 1.57
CA ARG A 154 -17.25 -24.32 2.78
C ARG A 154 -15.92 -24.98 2.41
N LYS A 155 -15.96 -25.99 1.54
CA LYS A 155 -14.77 -26.64 0.98
C LYS A 155 -13.90 -25.67 0.17
N THR A 156 -14.51 -24.85 -0.70
CA THR A 156 -13.76 -23.87 -1.49
C THR A 156 -13.07 -22.81 -0.63
N ARG A 157 -13.71 -22.33 0.45
CA ARG A 157 -13.09 -21.41 1.41
C ARG A 157 -11.95 -22.08 2.16
N ALA A 158 -12.15 -23.32 2.62
CA ALA A 158 -11.12 -24.08 3.32
C ALA A 158 -9.90 -24.34 2.43
N LEU A 159 -10.08 -24.71 1.15
CA LEU A 159 -9.00 -24.87 0.18
C LEU A 159 -8.16 -23.60 0.00
N LYS A 160 -8.83 -22.43 -0.14
CA LYS A 160 -8.13 -21.14 -0.28
C LYS A 160 -7.33 -20.78 0.97
N ARG A 161 -7.88 -21.04 2.16
CA ARG A 161 -7.19 -20.81 3.45
C ARG A 161 -6.02 -21.77 3.62
N LEU A 162 -6.21 -23.07 3.35
CA LEU A 162 -5.18 -24.08 3.43
C LEU A 162 -4.00 -23.76 2.49
N LYS A 163 -4.26 -23.19 1.31
CA LYS A 163 -3.19 -22.74 0.41
C LYS A 163 -2.26 -21.71 1.08
N VAL A 164 -2.79 -20.78 1.87
CA VAL A 164 -2.00 -19.77 2.59
C VAL A 164 -1.30 -20.39 3.79
N VAL A 165 -2.01 -21.16 4.61
CA VAL A 165 -1.43 -21.85 5.79
C VAL A 165 -0.29 -22.78 5.38
N ASN A 166 -0.51 -23.60 4.35
CA ASN A 166 0.50 -24.52 3.84
C ASN A 166 1.71 -23.79 3.25
N ALA A 167 1.53 -22.60 2.65
CA ALA A 167 2.65 -21.79 2.17
C ALA A 167 3.55 -21.30 3.32
N PHE A 168 2.97 -20.98 4.48
CA PHE A 168 3.75 -20.66 5.68
C PHE A 168 4.38 -21.89 6.32
N LEU A 169 3.70 -23.04 6.37
CA LEU A 169 4.27 -24.28 6.92
C LEU A 169 5.43 -24.85 6.07
N THR A 170 5.38 -24.65 4.75
CA THR A 170 6.41 -25.14 3.82
C THR A 170 7.59 -24.20 3.65
N THR A 171 7.49 -22.95 4.10
CA THR A 171 8.57 -21.95 4.00
C THR A 171 9.08 -21.55 5.38
N ASN A 172 10.31 -21.05 5.49
CA ASN A 172 10.85 -20.53 6.75
C ASN A 172 10.29 -19.14 7.15
N ASN A 173 9.20 -18.69 6.52
CA ASN A 173 8.66 -17.36 6.79
C ASN A 173 7.70 -17.42 7.96
N SER A 174 7.94 -16.59 8.98
CA SER A 174 6.98 -16.41 10.07
C SER A 174 5.83 -15.49 9.62
N PRO A 175 4.56 -15.81 9.94
CA PRO A 175 3.43 -14.93 9.67
C PRO A 175 3.53 -13.61 10.44
N LEU A 176 4.32 -13.54 11.52
CA LEU A 176 4.60 -12.32 12.27
C LEU A 176 5.23 -11.23 11.39
N GLY A 177 5.94 -11.60 10.33
CA GLY A 177 6.54 -10.65 9.37
C GLY A 177 5.52 -9.79 8.61
N MET A 178 4.22 -10.09 8.71
CA MET A 178 3.15 -9.25 8.17
C MET A 178 2.88 -7.99 9.02
N VAL A 179 3.22 -8.02 10.32
CA VAL A 179 3.12 -6.87 11.22
C VAL A 179 4.51 -6.28 11.42
N LEU A 180 4.69 -5.02 11.04
CA LEU A 180 6.00 -4.38 10.99
C LEU A 180 6.26 -3.58 12.27
N ASP A 181 7.21 -4.04 13.08
CA ASP A 181 7.73 -3.26 14.21
C ASP A 181 8.75 -2.20 13.75
N ALA A 182 9.46 -2.47 12.64
CA ALA A 182 10.44 -1.58 12.05
C ALA A 182 10.20 -1.43 10.54
N VAL A 183 10.23 -0.18 10.07
CA VAL A 183 10.07 0.15 8.64
C VAL A 183 11.44 0.54 8.05
N PRO A 184 11.93 -0.16 7.01
CA PRO A 184 13.21 0.19 6.39
C PRO A 184 13.09 1.49 5.60
N VAL A 185 14.18 2.27 5.60
CA VAL A 185 14.27 3.52 4.83
C VAL A 185 15.20 3.31 3.64
N ILE A 186 14.68 3.55 2.43
CA ILE A 186 15.48 3.43 1.20
C ILE A 186 16.65 4.43 1.18
N PRO A 187 17.83 4.04 0.64
CA PRO A 187 19.00 4.92 0.57
C PRO A 187 18.70 6.29 -0.07
N PRO A 188 19.31 7.40 0.40
CA PRO A 188 19.05 8.75 -0.08
C PRO A 188 19.22 8.93 -1.61
N GLU A 189 20.17 8.23 -2.21
CA GLU A 189 20.43 8.25 -3.67
C GLU A 189 19.21 7.79 -4.49
N LEU A 190 18.38 6.90 -3.95
CA LEU A 190 17.17 6.42 -4.61
C LEU A 190 15.97 7.35 -4.39
N ARG A 191 16.11 8.38 -3.54
CA ARG A 191 15.12 9.42 -3.22
C ARG A 191 15.75 10.82 -3.22
N PRO A 192 16.33 11.25 -4.35
CA PRO A 192 17.16 12.45 -4.40
C PRO A 192 16.37 13.72 -4.08
N MET A 193 17.07 14.70 -3.53
CA MET A 193 16.64 16.09 -3.41
C MET A 193 17.58 16.92 -4.29
N VAL A 194 17.03 17.56 -5.31
CA VAL A 194 17.80 18.32 -6.30
C VAL A 194 17.48 19.79 -6.13
N GLN A 195 18.50 20.62 -5.96
CA GLN A 195 18.34 22.06 -5.95
C GLN A 195 18.08 22.55 -7.38
N LEU A 196 17.04 23.35 -7.55
CA LEU A 196 16.70 24.04 -8.80
C LEU A 196 17.24 25.47 -8.76
N ASP A 197 17.36 26.07 -9.94
CA ASP A 197 17.70 27.48 -10.08
C ASP A 197 16.71 28.35 -9.30
N GLY A 198 17.23 29.34 -8.57
CA GLY A 198 16.42 30.20 -7.70
C GLY A 198 16.19 29.66 -6.28
N GLY A 199 17.04 28.72 -5.80
CA GLY A 199 17.06 28.29 -4.39
C GLY A 199 15.92 27.36 -3.98
N ARG A 200 15.11 26.89 -4.93
CA ARG A 200 14.03 25.92 -4.69
C ARG A 200 14.60 24.50 -4.65
N PHE A 201 13.96 23.61 -3.90
CA PHE A 201 14.32 22.19 -3.86
C PHE A 201 13.22 21.34 -4.49
N ALA A 202 13.60 20.48 -5.43
CA ALA A 202 12.75 19.41 -5.93
C ALA A 202 13.05 18.14 -5.14
N THR A 203 12.03 17.57 -4.51
CA THR A 203 12.15 16.36 -3.70
C THR A 203 11.38 15.21 -4.35
N SER A 204 11.88 13.98 -4.16
CA SER A 204 11.10 12.78 -4.47
C SER A 204 9.86 12.69 -3.59
N ASP A 205 8.72 12.28 -4.17
CA ASP A 205 7.44 12.05 -3.46
C ASP A 205 7.62 11.13 -2.22
N LEU A 206 8.56 10.17 -2.28
CA LEU A 206 8.88 9.27 -1.17
C LEU A 206 9.33 10.02 0.08
N ASN A 207 10.09 11.11 -0.06
CA ASN A 207 10.58 11.87 1.08
C ASN A 207 9.43 12.46 1.90
N ASP A 208 8.36 12.89 1.24
CA ASP A 208 7.15 13.36 1.92
C ASP A 208 6.40 12.24 2.64
N LEU A 209 6.33 11.05 2.04
CA LEU A 209 5.71 9.88 2.67
C LEU A 209 6.51 9.42 3.89
N TYR A 210 7.83 9.29 3.79
CA TYR A 210 8.70 8.99 4.94
C TYR A 210 8.59 10.05 6.03
N ARG A 211 8.60 11.34 5.68
CA ARG A 211 8.45 12.44 6.64
C ARG A 211 7.13 12.35 7.41
N ARG A 212 6.03 11.99 6.74
CA ARG A 212 4.73 11.76 7.39
C ARG A 212 4.81 10.62 8.40
N VAL A 213 5.38 9.48 8.03
CA VAL A 213 5.55 8.33 8.94
C VAL A 213 6.38 8.73 10.17
N ILE A 214 7.52 9.38 9.97
CA ILE A 214 8.41 9.83 11.06
C ILE A 214 7.68 10.80 11.99
N ASN A 215 6.96 11.78 11.43
CA ASN A 215 6.25 12.77 12.24
C ASN A 215 5.13 12.14 13.07
N ARG A 216 4.38 11.19 12.51
CA ARG A 216 3.33 10.44 13.23
C ARG A 216 3.92 9.55 14.31
N ASN A 217 5.02 8.85 14.02
CA ASN A 217 5.71 8.01 15.00
C ASN A 217 6.26 8.83 16.18
N ASN A 218 6.90 9.96 15.89
CA ASN A 218 7.44 10.86 16.92
C ASN A 218 6.33 11.55 17.74
N ARG A 219 5.14 11.74 17.16
CA ARG A 219 3.97 12.25 17.87
C ARG A 219 3.36 11.17 18.77
N LEU A 220 3.21 9.96 18.27
CA LEU A 220 2.74 8.80 19.05
C LEU A 220 3.65 8.55 20.26
N LYS A 221 4.98 8.56 20.07
CA LYS A 221 5.94 8.40 21.16
C LYS A 221 5.72 9.46 22.26
N ARG A 222 5.61 10.73 21.87
CA ARG A 222 5.34 11.83 22.82
C ARG A 222 4.00 11.69 23.55
N LEU A 223 2.96 11.20 22.88
CA LEU A 223 1.66 10.97 23.51
C LEU A 223 1.70 9.85 24.55
N LEU A 224 2.50 8.80 24.29
CA LEU A 224 2.72 7.72 25.26
C LEU A 224 3.51 8.22 26.47
N ASP A 225 4.58 9.00 26.25
CA ASP A 225 5.41 9.56 27.32
C ASP A 225 4.61 10.51 28.24
N LEU A 226 3.61 11.20 27.69
CA LEU A 226 2.71 12.11 28.44
C LEU A 226 1.53 11.38 29.12
N GLY A 227 1.37 10.08 28.92
CA GLY A 227 0.21 9.34 29.44
C GLY A 227 -1.13 9.84 28.87
N ALA A 228 -1.16 10.24 27.59
CA ALA A 228 -2.36 10.77 26.97
C ALA A 228 -3.51 9.72 26.96
N PRO A 229 -4.78 10.15 27.03
CA PRO A 229 -5.93 9.26 27.00
C PRO A 229 -5.92 8.29 25.81
N GLU A 230 -6.43 7.07 26.04
CA GLU A 230 -6.37 5.96 25.08
C GLU A 230 -7.00 6.31 23.73
N ILE A 231 -8.08 7.10 23.71
CA ILE A 231 -8.75 7.57 22.48
C ILE A 231 -7.79 8.36 21.57
N ILE A 232 -6.97 9.24 22.16
CA ILE A 232 -6.01 10.07 21.42
C ILE A 232 -4.87 9.19 20.89
N VAL A 233 -4.37 8.27 21.71
CA VAL A 233 -3.34 7.31 21.32
C VAL A 233 -3.83 6.41 20.18
N ASN A 234 -5.06 5.89 20.27
CA ASN A 234 -5.66 5.02 19.27
C ASN A 234 -5.87 5.75 17.93
N ASN A 235 -6.28 7.02 17.97
CA ASN A 235 -6.36 7.82 16.75
C ASN A 235 -4.96 8.05 16.14
N GLU A 236 -3.92 8.31 16.95
CA GLU A 236 -2.56 8.48 16.40
C GLU A 236 -1.98 7.16 15.87
N LYS A 237 -2.24 6.01 16.52
CA LYS A 237 -1.93 4.66 15.99
C LYS A 237 -2.60 4.45 14.62
N ARG A 238 -3.88 4.84 14.46
CA ARG A 238 -4.58 4.79 13.16
C ARG A 238 -3.91 5.69 12.11
N MET A 239 -3.56 6.93 12.46
CA MET A 239 -2.91 7.86 11.53
C MET A 239 -1.51 7.37 11.13
N LEU A 240 -0.77 6.73 12.04
CA LEU A 240 0.52 6.12 11.74
C LEU A 240 0.35 4.96 10.75
N GLN A 241 -0.64 4.07 10.96
CA GLN A 241 -0.95 3.00 10.03
C GLN A 241 -1.29 3.54 8.63
N GLU A 242 -2.12 4.58 8.53
CA GLU A 242 -2.46 5.21 7.25
C GLU A 242 -1.24 5.83 6.55
N ALA A 243 -0.30 6.39 7.31
CA ALA A 243 0.94 6.92 6.76
C ALA A 243 1.84 5.81 6.19
N VAL A 244 1.93 4.66 6.87
CA VAL A 244 2.69 3.49 6.41
C VAL A 244 2.01 2.84 5.21
N ASP A 245 0.68 2.73 5.22
CA ASP A 245 -0.10 2.24 4.07
C ASP A 245 0.18 3.09 2.83
N SER A 246 0.20 4.42 3.00
CA SER A 246 0.48 5.37 1.92
C SER A 246 1.94 5.30 1.43
N LEU A 247 2.89 4.97 2.29
CA LEU A 247 4.30 4.78 1.92
C LEU A 247 4.48 3.57 1.00
N PHE A 248 3.84 2.44 1.35
CA PHE A 248 3.97 1.20 0.59
C PHE A 248 3.11 1.19 -0.68
N ASP A 249 1.84 1.54 -0.60
CA ASP A 249 0.89 1.48 -1.73
C ASP A 249 -0.19 2.57 -1.59
N ASN A 250 0.14 3.78 -2.06
CA ASN A 250 -0.72 4.96 -1.92
C ASN A 250 -2.00 4.82 -2.77
N GLY A 251 -3.16 5.00 -2.14
CA GLY A 251 -4.46 4.87 -2.81
C GLY A 251 -5.02 3.45 -2.88
N ARG A 252 -4.33 2.45 -2.30
CA ARG A 252 -4.89 1.10 -2.14
C ARG A 252 -6.09 1.09 -1.18
N ARG A 253 -6.04 1.91 -0.14
CA ARG A 253 -7.10 2.06 0.87
C ARG A 253 -7.46 3.53 1.00
N GLY A 254 -8.74 3.85 0.81
CA GLY A 254 -9.25 5.21 0.96
C GLY A 254 -8.75 6.18 -0.11
N ARG A 255 -8.78 7.48 0.21
CA ARG A 255 -8.30 8.53 -0.70
C ARG A 255 -6.77 8.60 -0.68
N PRO A 256 -6.11 8.70 -1.85
CA PRO A 256 -4.66 8.78 -1.90
C PRO A 256 -4.18 10.08 -1.25
N VAL A 257 -3.00 10.02 -0.61
CA VAL A 257 -2.33 11.20 -0.10
C VAL A 257 -1.86 12.04 -1.28
N THR A 258 -2.33 13.27 -1.34
CA THR A 258 -1.98 14.25 -2.38
C THR A 258 -0.89 15.20 -1.90
N GLY A 259 -0.04 15.59 -2.84
CA GLY A 259 0.94 16.66 -2.69
C GLY A 259 0.42 18.00 -3.24
N PRO A 260 1.32 18.97 -3.46
CA PRO A 260 0.98 20.24 -4.09
C PRO A 260 0.27 20.03 -5.44
N GLY A 261 -0.79 20.81 -5.68
CA GLY A 261 -1.59 20.71 -6.91
C GLY A 261 -2.50 19.47 -6.97
N ASN A 262 -2.90 18.91 -5.82
CA ASN A 262 -3.80 17.75 -5.71
C ASN A 262 -3.32 16.49 -6.46
N ARG A 263 -2.04 16.42 -6.83
CA ARG A 263 -1.45 15.24 -7.47
C ARG A 263 -1.20 14.16 -6.41
N PRO A 264 -1.60 12.89 -6.64
CA PRO A 264 -1.26 11.80 -5.73
C PRO A 264 0.25 11.58 -5.70
N LEU A 265 0.79 11.39 -4.49
CA LEU A 265 2.20 11.07 -4.27
C LEU A 265 2.49 9.63 -4.73
N LYS A 266 3.64 9.41 -5.39
CA LYS A 266 4.07 8.06 -5.79
C LYS A 266 4.63 7.27 -4.61
N SER A 267 4.07 6.08 -4.38
CA SER A 267 4.50 5.14 -3.34
C SER A 267 5.64 4.22 -3.79
N LEU A 268 6.17 3.39 -2.88
CA LEU A 268 7.17 2.36 -3.21
C LEU A 268 6.64 1.37 -4.25
N SER A 269 5.37 0.96 -4.14
CA SER A 269 4.74 0.06 -5.12
C SER A 269 4.62 0.71 -6.51
N ASP A 270 4.31 2.00 -6.57
CA ASP A 270 4.21 2.74 -7.85
C ASP A 270 5.55 2.86 -8.57
N MET A 271 6.66 2.85 -7.83
CA MET A 271 7.99 2.82 -8.42
C MET A 271 8.28 1.50 -9.15
N LEU A 272 7.60 0.42 -8.80
CA LEU A 272 7.77 -0.89 -9.42
C LEU A 272 6.73 -1.13 -10.52
N LYS A 273 5.49 -0.70 -10.31
CA LYS A 273 4.34 -0.96 -11.19
C LYS A 273 4.26 0.03 -12.37
N GLY A 274 3.53 -0.37 -13.40
CA GLY A 274 3.16 0.50 -14.53
C GLY A 274 4.25 0.72 -15.58
N LYS A 275 3.93 1.52 -16.61
CA LYS A 275 4.83 1.83 -17.74
C LYS A 275 6.06 2.62 -17.31
N GLN A 276 5.92 3.45 -16.27
CA GLN A 276 6.99 4.26 -15.70
C GLN A 276 7.72 3.56 -14.54
N GLY A 277 7.32 2.33 -14.21
CA GLY A 277 7.94 1.54 -13.14
C GLY A 277 9.31 1.01 -13.54
N ARG A 278 10.15 0.73 -12.53
CA ARG A 278 11.54 0.29 -12.71
C ARG A 278 11.66 -0.99 -13.54
N PHE A 279 10.73 -1.94 -13.41
CA PHE A 279 10.76 -3.16 -14.22
C PHE A 279 10.67 -2.86 -15.72
N ARG A 280 9.76 -1.97 -16.14
CA ARG A 280 9.54 -1.69 -17.57
C ARG A 280 10.53 -0.68 -18.15
N GLN A 281 10.88 0.36 -17.40
CA GLN A 281 11.75 1.43 -17.91
C GLN A 281 13.23 1.23 -17.68
N ASN A 282 13.60 0.47 -16.66
CA ASN A 282 15.00 0.36 -16.26
C ASN A 282 15.53 -1.06 -16.42
N LEU A 283 14.69 -2.11 -16.40
CA LEU A 283 15.16 -3.48 -16.58
C LEU A 283 14.96 -3.96 -18.02
N LEU A 284 13.76 -3.80 -18.59
CA LEU A 284 13.44 -4.29 -19.94
C LEU A 284 13.94 -3.39 -21.06
N GLY A 285 13.90 -2.08 -20.87
CA GLY A 285 14.50 -1.10 -21.77
C GLY A 285 15.56 -0.33 -21.00
N LYS A 286 16.70 -0.04 -21.62
CA LYS A 286 17.70 0.88 -21.09
C LYS A 286 18.18 1.81 -22.19
N ARG A 287 18.64 2.99 -21.80
CA ARG A 287 19.47 3.79 -22.71
C ARG A 287 20.80 3.05 -22.87
N VAL A 288 21.27 3.00 -24.12
CA VAL A 288 22.49 2.31 -24.48
C VAL A 288 23.47 3.32 -25.06
N ASP A 289 24.72 3.24 -24.63
CA ASP A 289 25.83 3.97 -25.22
C ASP A 289 26.13 3.42 -26.63
N TYR A 290 26.97 4.13 -27.39
CA TYR A 290 27.29 3.79 -28.79
C TYR A 290 26.04 3.66 -29.65
N SER A 291 25.07 4.55 -29.43
CA SER A 291 23.85 4.63 -30.21
C SER A 291 23.60 6.01 -30.79
N GLY A 292 23.01 6.04 -31.98
CA GLY A 292 22.73 7.26 -32.74
C GLY A 292 21.32 7.25 -33.31
N ARG A 293 20.81 8.41 -33.70
CA ARG A 293 19.50 8.51 -34.36
C ARG A 293 19.52 9.54 -35.49
N SER A 294 19.13 9.14 -36.70
CA SER A 294 19.03 10.04 -37.85
C SER A 294 17.78 9.78 -38.69
N VAL A 295 17.42 10.77 -39.52
CA VAL A 295 16.34 10.66 -40.51
C VAL A 295 16.81 9.81 -41.67
N ILE A 296 15.92 8.96 -42.19
CA ILE A 296 16.20 8.07 -43.31
C ILE A 296 15.83 8.70 -44.65
N VAL A 297 16.64 8.40 -45.67
CA VAL A 297 16.41 8.70 -47.08
C VAL A 297 16.67 7.45 -47.92
N VAL A 298 16.04 7.35 -49.09
CA VAL A 298 16.27 6.24 -50.01
C VAL A 298 17.63 6.43 -50.72
N GLY A 299 18.51 5.45 -50.59
CA GLY A 299 19.80 5.34 -51.30
C GLY A 299 19.73 4.23 -52.36
N PRO A 300 19.27 4.52 -53.58
CA PRO A 300 19.07 3.51 -54.63
C PRO A 300 20.36 2.77 -55.05
N GLN A 301 21.52 3.38 -54.84
CA GLN A 301 22.85 2.85 -55.19
C GLN A 301 23.41 1.83 -54.18
N LEU A 302 22.77 1.65 -53.01
CA LEU A 302 23.28 0.77 -51.95
C LEU A 302 22.85 -0.69 -52.21
N LYS A 303 23.70 -1.65 -51.83
CA LYS A 303 23.35 -3.08 -51.83
C LYS A 303 22.48 -3.44 -50.61
N LEU A 304 21.78 -4.57 -50.65
CA LEU A 304 20.87 -5.01 -49.58
C LEU A 304 21.58 -5.10 -48.20
N HIS A 305 22.83 -5.55 -48.17
CA HIS A 305 23.60 -5.67 -46.93
C HIS A 305 24.25 -4.34 -46.49
N GLN A 306 24.07 -3.24 -47.22
CA GLN A 306 24.74 -1.96 -46.98
C GLN A 306 23.77 -0.89 -46.44
N CYS A 307 24.29 0.00 -45.60
CA CYS A 307 23.57 1.19 -45.15
C CYS A 307 24.45 2.44 -45.21
N GLY A 308 23.88 3.56 -45.59
CA GLY A 308 24.56 4.85 -45.59
C GLY A 308 24.58 5.47 -44.20
N LEU A 309 25.76 5.66 -43.60
CA LEU A 309 25.92 6.40 -42.35
C LEU A 309 26.52 7.80 -42.59
N PRO A 310 25.94 8.86 -42.02
CA PRO A 310 26.55 10.19 -42.00
C PRO A 310 27.94 10.15 -41.34
N LYS A 311 28.94 10.75 -41.98
CA LYS A 311 30.32 10.83 -41.48
C LYS A 311 30.43 11.29 -40.03
N GLN A 312 29.70 12.33 -39.65
CA GLN A 312 29.69 12.85 -38.27
C GLN A 312 29.13 11.85 -37.26
N MET A 313 28.06 11.14 -37.63
CA MET A 313 27.43 10.15 -36.75
C MET A 313 28.34 8.93 -36.60
N ALA A 314 28.94 8.46 -37.70
CA ALA A 314 29.90 7.37 -37.66
C ALA A 314 31.11 7.72 -36.79
N LEU A 315 31.64 8.94 -36.87
CA LEU A 315 32.76 9.36 -36.05
C LEU A 315 32.47 9.31 -34.54
N GLU A 316 31.28 9.73 -34.10
CA GLU A 316 30.89 9.64 -32.68
C GLU A 316 30.62 8.20 -32.23
N LEU A 317 30.00 7.37 -33.08
CA LEU A 317 29.76 5.95 -32.78
C LEU A 317 31.06 5.15 -32.62
N PHE A 318 32.04 5.41 -33.50
CA PHE A 318 33.32 4.69 -33.53
C PHE A 318 34.47 5.45 -32.83
N LYS A 319 34.15 6.51 -32.08
CA LYS A 319 35.12 7.38 -31.41
C LYS A 319 36.24 6.64 -30.66
N PRO A 320 35.99 5.62 -29.80
CA PRO A 320 37.07 4.92 -29.11
C PRO A 320 37.99 4.15 -30.07
N PHE A 321 37.45 3.54 -31.13
CA PHE A 321 38.22 2.79 -32.12
C PHE A 321 39.12 3.73 -32.94
N VAL A 322 38.57 4.87 -33.36
CA VAL A 322 39.31 5.90 -34.11
C VAL A 322 40.44 6.48 -33.25
N MET A 323 40.18 6.77 -31.97
CA MET A 323 41.21 7.27 -31.06
C MET A 323 42.34 6.26 -30.85
N LYS A 324 42.03 4.96 -30.73
CA LYS A 324 43.05 3.90 -30.63
C LYS A 324 43.89 3.83 -31.90
N ARG A 325 43.25 3.76 -33.06
CA ARG A 325 43.93 3.60 -34.35
C ARG A 325 44.80 4.80 -34.72
N LEU A 326 44.40 6.02 -34.36
CA LEU A 326 45.23 7.23 -34.53
C LEU A 326 46.52 7.19 -33.71
N VAL A 327 46.51 6.55 -32.54
CA VAL A 327 47.72 6.36 -31.73
C VAL A 327 48.58 5.24 -32.32
N ASP A 328 47.97 4.13 -32.73
CA ASP A 328 48.69 2.99 -33.34
C ASP A 328 49.43 3.40 -34.63
N LEU A 329 48.84 4.29 -35.43
CA LEU A 329 49.45 4.83 -36.66
C LEU A 329 50.41 6.01 -36.41
N ASN A 330 50.69 6.34 -35.14
CA ASN A 330 51.53 7.48 -34.74
C ASN A 330 51.04 8.86 -35.25
N HIS A 331 49.76 8.99 -35.65
CA HIS A 331 49.15 10.28 -35.97
C HIS A 331 48.89 11.13 -34.72
N ALA A 332 48.74 10.49 -33.56
CA ALA A 332 48.62 11.13 -32.26
C ALA A 332 49.61 10.54 -31.26
N GLN A 333 50.33 11.39 -30.52
CA GLN A 333 51.30 10.96 -29.50
C GLN A 333 50.66 10.30 -28.27
N ASN A 334 49.42 10.65 -27.94
CA ASN A 334 48.70 10.10 -26.79
C ASN A 334 47.17 10.13 -27.00
N ILE A 335 46.43 9.38 -26.19
CA ILE A 335 44.97 9.27 -26.28
C ILE A 335 44.25 10.62 -26.08
N LYS A 336 44.80 11.51 -25.25
CA LYS A 336 44.25 12.86 -25.02
C LYS A 336 44.39 13.76 -26.27
N SER A 337 45.48 13.62 -27.01
CA SER A 337 45.72 14.30 -28.27
C SER A 337 44.82 13.73 -29.37
N ALA A 338 44.71 12.40 -29.45
CA ALA A 338 43.76 11.73 -30.36
C ALA A 338 42.32 12.19 -30.12
N LYS A 339 41.87 12.28 -28.85
CA LYS A 339 40.55 12.83 -28.50
C LYS A 339 40.36 14.25 -29.05
N ARG A 340 41.35 15.14 -28.85
CA ARG A 340 41.31 16.52 -29.40
C ARG A 340 41.32 16.55 -30.93
N MET A 341 42.05 15.64 -31.59
CA MET A 341 42.07 15.55 -33.05
C MET A 341 40.72 15.12 -33.62
N VAL A 342 40.05 14.17 -32.95
CA VAL A 342 38.70 13.71 -33.30
C VAL A 342 37.67 14.83 -33.08
N GLU A 343 37.70 15.51 -31.93
CA GLU A 343 36.78 16.62 -31.63
C GLU A 343 36.93 17.83 -32.57
N ARG A 344 38.13 18.03 -33.12
CA ARG A 344 38.42 19.09 -34.11
C ARG A 344 38.22 18.66 -35.56
N TYR A 345 37.75 17.43 -35.82
CA TYR A 345 37.52 16.89 -37.16
C TYR A 345 38.74 17.01 -38.09
N ARG A 346 39.95 16.71 -37.58
CA ARG A 346 41.17 16.78 -38.40
C ARG A 346 41.10 15.83 -39.61
N PRO A 347 41.73 16.17 -40.76
CA PRO A 347 41.63 15.36 -41.97
C PRO A 347 42.03 13.89 -41.79
N GLN A 348 43.09 13.62 -41.03
CA GLN A 348 43.61 12.26 -40.79
C GLN A 348 42.59 11.31 -40.12
N VAL A 349 41.59 11.88 -39.45
CA VAL A 349 40.55 11.12 -38.75
C VAL A 349 39.63 10.40 -39.74
N TRP A 350 39.44 10.96 -40.94
CA TRP A 350 38.53 10.40 -41.93
C TRP A 350 39.08 9.14 -42.60
N ASP A 351 40.38 9.12 -42.88
CA ASP A 351 41.05 7.97 -43.49
C ASP A 351 41.03 6.77 -42.52
N VAL A 352 41.33 7.04 -41.24
CA VAL A 352 41.26 6.06 -40.16
C VAL A 352 39.82 5.56 -39.93
N LEU A 353 38.83 6.44 -40.05
CA LEU A 353 37.42 6.07 -39.90
C LEU A 353 36.97 5.11 -41.00
N GLU A 354 37.42 5.31 -42.24
CA GLU A 354 37.06 4.46 -43.38
C GLU A 354 37.66 3.04 -43.25
N GLU A 355 38.91 2.95 -42.77
CA GLU A 355 39.55 1.67 -42.44
C GLU A 355 38.71 0.88 -41.40
N ILE A 356 38.33 1.53 -40.30
CA ILE A 356 37.58 0.87 -39.20
C ILE A 356 36.19 0.41 -39.64
N ILE A 357 35.49 1.20 -40.45
CA ILE A 357 34.09 0.97 -40.83
C ILE A 357 33.92 -0.27 -41.71
N THR A 358 34.93 -0.64 -42.49
CA THR A 358 34.82 -1.68 -43.52
C THR A 358 34.51 -3.07 -42.94
N GLU A 359 34.97 -3.37 -41.72
CA GLU A 359 34.79 -4.68 -41.07
C GLU A 359 33.74 -4.69 -39.95
N HIS A 360 33.16 -3.54 -39.60
CA HIS A 360 32.29 -3.40 -38.43
C HIS A 360 30.82 -3.20 -38.82
N PRO A 361 29.97 -4.24 -38.73
CA PRO A 361 28.55 -4.09 -39.02
C PRO A 361 27.83 -3.29 -37.93
N VAL A 362 26.78 -2.57 -38.33
CA VAL A 362 25.92 -1.81 -37.42
C VAL A 362 24.52 -2.41 -37.35
N LEU A 363 23.88 -2.29 -36.19
CA LEU A 363 22.49 -2.68 -36.01
C LEU A 363 21.57 -1.47 -36.23
N LEU A 364 20.55 -1.66 -37.04
CA LEU A 364 19.60 -0.66 -37.47
C LEU A 364 18.23 -1.02 -36.91
N ASN A 365 17.59 -0.09 -36.21
CA ASN A 365 16.28 -0.29 -35.59
C ASN A 365 15.29 0.84 -35.91
N ARG A 366 14.03 0.49 -36.23
CA ARG A 366 12.90 1.43 -36.34
C ARG A 366 11.83 1.11 -35.31
N ALA A 367 11.52 2.06 -34.44
CA ALA A 367 10.39 1.94 -33.54
C ALA A 367 9.06 2.26 -34.27
N PRO A 368 7.95 1.57 -33.97
CA PRO A 368 7.84 0.42 -33.07
C PRO A 368 8.36 -0.89 -33.69
N THR A 369 9.10 -1.68 -32.91
CA THR A 369 9.58 -3.02 -33.31
C THR A 369 8.52 -4.09 -33.05
N LEU A 370 7.79 -4.51 -34.08
CA LEU A 370 6.74 -5.52 -33.95
C LEU A 370 7.27 -6.96 -34.00
N HIS A 371 8.34 -7.18 -34.75
CA HIS A 371 8.96 -8.50 -34.96
C HIS A 371 10.47 -8.38 -35.10
N ARG A 372 11.18 -9.51 -35.08
CA ARG A 372 12.66 -9.57 -35.17
C ARG A 372 13.26 -8.81 -36.35
N LEU A 373 12.58 -8.76 -37.50
CA LEU A 373 13.05 -8.05 -38.70
C LEU A 373 13.04 -6.51 -38.57
N GLY A 374 12.52 -5.97 -37.47
CA GLY A 374 12.61 -4.54 -37.15
C GLY A 374 14.02 -4.11 -36.73
N ILE A 375 14.89 -5.07 -36.39
CA ILE A 375 16.31 -4.88 -36.13
C ILE A 375 17.09 -5.67 -37.17
N GLN A 376 17.94 -4.99 -37.93
CA GLN A 376 18.73 -5.62 -38.99
C GLN A 376 20.19 -5.20 -38.93
N ARG A 377 21.07 -6.11 -39.37
CA ARG A 377 22.51 -5.88 -39.46
C ARG A 377 22.85 -5.39 -40.87
N SER A 378 23.64 -4.33 -40.98
CA SER A 378 24.14 -3.84 -42.27
C SER A 378 25.57 -3.34 -42.16
N SER A 379 26.28 -3.39 -43.28
CA SER A 379 27.65 -2.88 -43.42
C SER A 379 27.58 -1.37 -43.69
N PRO A 380 28.19 -0.53 -42.85
CA PRO A 380 28.15 0.91 -43.02
C PRO A 380 28.98 1.38 -44.21
N SER A 381 28.41 2.26 -45.03
CA SER A 381 29.10 3.04 -46.06
C SER A 381 29.02 4.52 -45.72
N LEU A 382 30.15 5.23 -45.75
CA LEU A 382 30.22 6.64 -45.38
C LEU A 382 29.53 7.55 -46.39
N LEU A 383 28.62 8.40 -45.92
CA LEU A 383 27.96 9.43 -46.73
C LEU A 383 28.35 10.84 -46.29
N LYS A 384 28.46 11.75 -47.27
CA LYS A 384 28.69 13.19 -47.03
C LYS A 384 27.45 13.90 -46.45
N VAL A 385 26.26 13.33 -46.60
CA VAL A 385 24.98 13.92 -46.17
C VAL A 385 24.71 13.62 -44.68
N ARG A 386 23.98 14.50 -44.00
CA ARG A 386 23.58 14.35 -42.57
C ARG A 386 22.51 13.27 -42.34
N GLN A 387 21.86 12.79 -43.40
CA GLN A 387 20.78 11.81 -43.35
C GLN A 387 21.32 10.41 -43.67
N SER A 388 20.77 9.39 -43.02
CA SER A 388 21.15 8.00 -43.29
C SER A 388 20.42 7.50 -44.53
N SER A 389 21.09 6.74 -45.40
CA SER A 389 20.47 6.23 -46.63
C SER A 389 20.27 4.73 -46.62
N PHE A 390 19.16 4.26 -47.22
CA PHE A 390 18.74 2.87 -47.21
C PHE A 390 18.26 2.37 -48.57
N THR A 391 18.41 1.07 -48.80
CA THR A 391 17.80 0.43 -49.97
C THR A 391 16.28 0.42 -49.88
N ARG A 392 15.60 0.57 -51.03
CA ARG A 392 14.14 0.66 -51.12
C ARG A 392 13.41 -0.54 -50.51
N TRP A 393 14.03 -1.72 -50.54
CA TRP A 393 13.49 -2.97 -50.00
C TRP A 393 13.43 -3.02 -48.48
N PHE A 394 14.30 -2.28 -47.77
CA PHE A 394 14.25 -2.17 -46.30
C PHE A 394 13.05 -1.37 -45.80
N VAL A 395 12.47 -0.53 -46.67
CA VAL A 395 11.30 0.30 -46.35
C VAL A 395 9.99 -0.50 -46.44
N ALA A 396 9.96 -1.64 -47.15
CA ALA A 396 8.76 -2.44 -47.33
C ALA A 396 8.29 -3.23 -46.07
N PRO A 397 9.16 -3.91 -45.29
CA PRO A 397 8.75 -4.59 -44.06
C PRO A 397 8.50 -3.64 -42.87
N SER A 398 8.79 -2.35 -43.00
CA SER A 398 8.54 -1.34 -41.98
C SER A 398 7.65 -0.23 -42.55
N THR A 399 6.34 -0.25 -42.23
CA THR A 399 5.26 0.64 -42.71
C THR A 399 5.63 1.87 -43.59
N PRO A 400 4.94 2.05 -44.73
CA PRO A 400 5.42 2.82 -45.87
C PRO A 400 5.12 4.32 -45.72
N THR A 401 6.08 5.12 -45.27
CA THR A 401 6.09 6.56 -45.56
C THR A 401 7.50 7.14 -45.37
N SER A 402 7.96 7.89 -46.37
CA SER A 402 9.22 8.68 -46.35
C SER A 402 9.11 9.97 -45.54
N THR A 403 8.04 10.16 -44.77
CA THR A 403 7.86 11.33 -43.91
C THR A 403 8.66 11.17 -42.62
N ALA A 404 9.81 11.84 -42.58
CA ALA A 404 10.61 12.19 -41.40
C ALA A 404 10.70 11.13 -40.28
N THR A 405 10.94 9.86 -40.62
CA THR A 405 11.08 8.79 -39.63
C THR A 405 12.53 8.60 -39.22
N ARG A 406 12.78 8.37 -37.92
CA ARG A 406 14.12 8.26 -37.36
C ARG A 406 14.47 6.81 -37.00
N TRP A 407 15.65 6.34 -37.42
CA TRP A 407 16.19 5.02 -37.04
C TRP A 407 17.22 5.16 -35.93
N GLN A 408 17.26 4.18 -35.03
CA GLN A 408 18.28 4.06 -34.02
C GLN A 408 19.38 3.12 -34.52
N PHE A 409 20.62 3.59 -34.45
CA PHE A 409 21.84 2.86 -34.79
C PHE A 409 22.47 2.40 -33.47
N THR A 410 22.96 1.18 -33.41
CA THR A 410 23.82 0.71 -32.31
C THR A 410 24.99 -0.07 -32.89
N CYS A 411 26.21 0.32 -32.50
CA CYS A 411 27.40 -0.49 -32.68
C CYS A 411 27.59 -1.32 -31.41
N ARG A 412 27.86 -2.62 -31.54
CA ARG A 412 28.28 -3.47 -30.43
C ARG A 412 29.72 -3.88 -30.64
#